data_AF-R6UWT3-F1
#
_entry.id   AF-R6UWT3-F1
#
_cell.length_a   1.000
_cell.length_b   1.000
_cell.length_c   1.000
_cell.angle_alpha   90.00
_cell.angle_beta   90.00
_cell.angle_gamma   90.00
#
_symmetry.space_group_name_H-M   'P 1'
#
loop_
_entity.id
_entity.type
_entity.pdbx_description
1 polymer ?
#
loop_
_entity_poly.entity_id
_entity_poly.type
_entity_poly.pdbx_seq_one_letter_code
_entity_poly.pdbx_strand_id
1 'polypeptide(L)'
;MQSFKTAAKTSFVGFLFTVIAGSLLHFAFAASGGNTLVGAFTPVNESVWEHLKLLLIPAVAFSAVEFFVYGKSLPAFFAAKSLSVMIGLAAIVMLFYTYTGIVGRNYLAADIGVFIVSAALTYYLSCVFVKCPALYSERANIIGISLVAVIIILFIYFTFTPPMCGLFRDPVTDDFGIPDRFYSSILIDK
;
A
#
# COMPACT_ATOMS: atom_id res chain seq x y z
N MET A 1 -11.76 -22.53 -16.20
CA MET A 1 -12.62 -21.36 -16.56
C MET A 1 -13.36 -20.77 -15.35
N GLN A 2 -13.89 -21.61 -14.44
CA GLN A 2 -14.62 -21.16 -13.25
C GLN A 2 -13.74 -20.42 -12.23
N SER A 3 -12.52 -20.92 -11.94
CA SER A 3 -11.57 -20.23 -11.04
C SER A 3 -11.18 -18.83 -11.54
N PHE A 4 -11.14 -18.61 -12.86
CA PHE A 4 -10.81 -17.31 -13.43
C PHE A 4 -11.94 -16.29 -13.26
N LYS A 5 -13.20 -16.68 -13.50
CA LYS A 5 -14.35 -15.78 -13.24
C LYS A 5 -14.41 -15.40 -11.77
N THR A 6 -14.11 -16.34 -10.87
CA THR A 6 -13.98 -16.08 -9.43
C THR A 6 -12.84 -15.11 -9.14
N ALA A 7 -11.65 -15.31 -9.70
CA ALA A 7 -10.52 -14.41 -9.49
C ALA A 7 -10.81 -12.99 -9.98
N ALA A 8 -11.36 -12.82 -11.19
CA ALA A 8 -11.69 -11.50 -11.73
C ALA A 8 -12.75 -10.77 -10.88
N LYS A 9 -13.82 -11.47 -10.50
CA LYS A 9 -14.86 -10.89 -9.62
C LYS A 9 -14.30 -10.51 -8.25
N THR A 10 -13.51 -11.38 -7.65
CA THR A 10 -12.94 -11.14 -6.32
C THR A 10 -11.91 -10.02 -6.35
N SER A 11 -11.08 -9.94 -7.39
CA SER A 11 -10.14 -8.82 -7.59
C SER A 11 -10.86 -7.48 -7.78
N PHE A 12 -12.01 -7.45 -8.45
CA PHE A 12 -12.80 -6.21 -8.54
C PHE A 12 -13.34 -5.76 -7.18
N VAL A 13 -13.83 -6.70 -6.37
CA VAL A 13 -14.24 -6.42 -4.98
C VAL A 13 -13.04 -5.95 -4.15
N GLY A 14 -11.87 -6.57 -4.34
CA GLY A 14 -10.63 -6.16 -3.67
C GLY A 14 -10.17 -4.77 -4.05
N PHE A 15 -10.28 -4.41 -5.33
CA PHE A 15 -10.01 -3.06 -5.80
C PHE A 15 -10.92 -2.03 -5.10
N LEU A 16 -12.24 -2.26 -5.10
CA LEU A 16 -13.17 -1.37 -4.42
C LEU A 16 -12.90 -1.29 -2.92
N PHE A 17 -12.65 -2.44 -2.28
CA PHE A 17 -12.27 -2.50 -0.87
C PHE A 17 -11.01 -1.67 -0.62
N THR A 18 -9.97 -1.82 -1.44
CA THR A 18 -8.71 -1.10 -1.28
C THR A 18 -8.86 0.40 -1.43
N VAL A 19 -9.63 0.85 -2.42
CA VAL A 19 -9.90 2.29 -2.60
C VAL A 19 -10.66 2.85 -1.40
N ILE A 20 -11.71 2.17 -0.93
CA ILE A 20 -12.52 2.63 0.20
C ILE A 20 -11.71 2.57 1.51
N ALA A 21 -11.15 1.40 1.84
CA ALA A 21 -10.41 1.18 3.06
C ALA A 21 -9.15 2.06 3.11
N GLY A 22 -8.41 2.20 2.01
CA GLY A 22 -7.28 3.12 1.91
C GLY A 22 -7.70 4.56 2.16
N SER A 23 -8.78 5.04 1.54
CA SER A 23 -9.29 6.39 1.78
C SER A 23 -9.68 6.62 3.25
N LEU A 24 -10.25 5.61 3.92
CA LEU A 24 -10.55 5.68 5.36
C LEU A 24 -9.28 5.62 6.23
N LEU A 25 -8.29 4.82 5.81
CA LEU A 25 -7.02 4.64 6.50
C LEU A 25 -6.22 5.94 6.60
N HIS A 26 -6.36 6.84 5.61
CA HIS A 26 -5.74 8.18 5.62
C HIS A 26 -6.10 8.97 6.88
N PHE A 27 -7.34 8.86 7.36
CA PHE A 27 -7.81 9.60 8.53
C PHE A 27 -7.56 8.89 9.87
N ALA A 28 -7.17 7.61 9.85
CA ALA A 28 -7.17 6.76 11.03
C ALA A 28 -6.15 7.18 12.10
N PHE A 29 -4.96 7.67 11.70
CA PHE A 29 -3.96 8.14 12.67
C PHE A 29 -4.46 9.33 13.49
N ALA A 30 -4.97 10.36 12.81
CA ALA A 30 -5.51 11.54 13.47
C ALA A 30 -6.75 11.21 14.32
N ALA A 31 -7.65 10.36 13.80
CA ALA A 31 -8.84 9.90 14.54
C ALA A 31 -8.48 9.11 15.81
N SER A 32 -7.30 8.47 15.85
CA SER A 32 -6.80 7.76 17.03
C SER A 32 -6.11 8.66 18.06
N GLY A 33 -6.01 9.97 17.83
CA GLY A 33 -5.29 10.90 18.70
C GLY A 33 -3.76 10.78 18.61
N GLY A 34 -3.24 10.26 17.49
CA GLY A 34 -1.80 10.05 17.31
C GLY A 34 -1.27 8.74 17.91
N ASN A 35 -2.11 7.71 18.04
CA ASN A 35 -1.70 6.41 18.56
C ASN A 35 -0.61 5.80 17.65
N THR A 36 0.55 5.50 18.23
CA THR A 36 1.73 5.00 17.49
C THR A 36 1.51 3.62 16.89
N LEU A 37 0.71 2.75 17.52
CA LEU A 37 0.34 1.45 16.95
C LEU A 37 -0.53 1.60 15.70
N VAL A 38 -1.40 2.61 15.69
CA VAL A 38 -2.18 2.95 14.49
C VAL A 38 -1.25 3.53 13.42
N GLY A 39 -0.39 4.50 13.79
CA GLY A 39 0.58 5.12 12.88
C GLY A 39 1.54 4.14 12.20
N ALA A 40 1.85 3.02 12.84
CA ALA A 40 2.64 1.95 12.24
C ALA A 40 2.04 1.39 10.93
N PHE A 41 0.71 1.46 10.78
CA PHE A 41 -0.02 0.92 9.62
C PHE A 41 -0.81 1.99 8.84
N THR A 42 -0.82 3.24 9.27
CA THR A 42 -1.58 4.32 8.63
C THR A 42 -0.67 5.48 8.29
N PRO A 43 -1.02 6.35 7.32
CA PRO A 43 -0.26 7.56 7.09
C PRO A 43 -0.21 8.43 8.34
N VAL A 44 0.99 8.81 8.80
CA VAL A 44 1.15 9.77 9.92
C VAL A 44 1.30 11.21 9.46
N ASN A 45 1.63 11.41 8.18
CA ASN A 45 1.83 12.71 7.53
C ASN A 45 1.47 12.61 6.02
N GLU A 46 1.67 13.70 5.26
CA GLU A 46 1.32 13.74 3.83
C GLU A 46 2.46 13.38 2.87
N SER A 47 3.54 12.75 3.37
CA SER A 47 4.64 12.28 2.52
C SER A 47 4.20 11.13 1.60
N VAL A 48 4.89 11.01 0.46
CA VAL A 48 4.64 9.92 -0.50
C VAL A 48 4.83 8.56 0.15
N TRP A 49 5.86 8.40 1.00
CA TRP A 49 6.09 7.18 1.76
C TRP A 49 4.87 6.78 2.58
N GLU A 50 4.31 7.70 3.35
CA GLU A 50 3.15 7.43 4.20
C GLU A 50 1.91 7.08 3.36
N HIS A 51 1.70 7.73 2.22
CA HIS A 51 0.61 7.42 1.29
C HIS A 51 0.72 6.03 0.65
N LEU A 52 1.91 5.43 0.53
CA LEU A 52 2.04 4.06 0.01
C LEU A 52 1.31 3.02 0.89
N LYS A 53 1.16 3.28 2.19
CA LYS A 53 0.40 2.42 3.12
C LYS A 53 -1.07 2.29 2.73
N LEU A 54 -1.63 3.33 2.10
CA LEU A 54 -3.02 3.35 1.62
C LEU A 54 -3.31 2.26 0.59
N LEU A 55 -2.30 1.86 -0.19
CA LEU A 55 -2.40 0.73 -1.11
C LEU A 55 -1.98 -0.57 -0.43
N LEU A 56 -0.80 -0.58 0.19
CA LEU A 56 -0.19 -1.80 0.73
C LEU A 56 -1.09 -2.51 1.73
N ILE A 57 -1.53 -1.80 2.77
CA ILE A 57 -2.21 -2.40 3.92
C ILE A 57 -3.54 -3.04 3.53
N PRO A 58 -4.49 -2.32 2.88
CA PRO A 58 -5.74 -2.94 2.48
C PRO A 58 -5.56 -4.00 1.37
N ALA A 59 -4.63 -3.83 0.43
CA ALA A 59 -4.40 -4.83 -0.61
C ALA A 59 -3.87 -6.15 -0.03
N VAL A 60 -2.92 -6.07 0.91
CA VAL A 60 -2.39 -7.26 1.62
C VAL A 60 -3.48 -7.90 2.49
N ALA A 61 -4.24 -7.09 3.24
CA ALA A 61 -5.36 -7.61 4.04
C ALA A 61 -6.40 -8.34 3.18
N PHE A 62 -6.78 -7.76 2.04
CA PHE A 62 -7.73 -8.39 1.12
C PHE A 62 -7.16 -9.64 0.44
N SER A 63 -5.85 -9.69 0.19
CA SER A 63 -5.21 -10.89 -0.35
C SER A 63 -5.35 -12.11 0.56
N ALA A 64 -5.47 -11.93 1.89
CA ALA A 64 -5.78 -13.02 2.80
C ALA A 64 -7.19 -13.58 2.54
N VAL A 65 -8.18 -12.72 2.30
CA VAL A 65 -9.54 -13.15 1.90
C VAL A 65 -9.50 -13.92 0.59
N GLU A 66 -8.80 -13.40 -0.41
CA GLU A 66 -8.63 -14.06 -1.70
C GLU A 66 -7.94 -15.44 -1.59
N PHE A 67 -6.99 -15.57 -0.66
CA PHE A 67 -6.32 -16.84 -0.40
C PHE A 67 -7.31 -17.92 0.02
N PHE A 68 -8.22 -17.59 0.95
CA PHE A 68 -9.25 -18.51 1.42
C PHE A 68 -10.34 -18.78 0.38
N VAL A 69 -10.69 -17.79 -0.46
CA VAL A 69 -11.73 -17.93 -1.48
C VAL A 69 -11.27 -18.78 -2.67
N TYR A 70 -10.05 -18.55 -3.19
CA TYR A 70 -9.57 -19.24 -4.39
C TYR A 70 -8.06 -19.53 -4.40
N GLY A 71 -7.26 -18.84 -3.58
CA GLY A 71 -5.80 -18.90 -3.65
C GLY A 71 -5.18 -20.24 -3.27
N LYS A 72 -5.84 -21.06 -2.43
CA LYS A 72 -5.37 -22.41 -2.06
C LYS A 72 -5.09 -23.32 -3.27
N SER A 73 -5.76 -23.08 -4.39
CA SER A 73 -5.64 -23.88 -5.63
C SER A 73 -4.67 -23.30 -6.65
N LEU A 74 -4.02 -22.16 -6.34
CA LEU A 74 -3.20 -21.42 -7.29
C LEU A 74 -1.71 -21.49 -6.91
N PRO A 75 -0.86 -22.11 -7.76
CA PRO A 75 0.55 -22.31 -7.43
C PRO A 75 1.37 -21.02 -7.37
N ALA A 76 0.89 -19.92 -7.98
CA ALA A 76 1.56 -18.62 -7.98
C ALA A 76 0.89 -17.57 -7.09
N PHE A 77 -0.04 -17.95 -6.20
CA PHE A 77 -0.88 -16.98 -5.51
C PHE A 77 -0.07 -15.88 -4.81
N PHE A 78 0.85 -16.26 -3.91
CA PHE A 78 1.59 -15.28 -3.13
C PHE A 78 2.61 -14.51 -3.96
N ALA A 79 3.30 -15.17 -4.90
CA ALA A 79 4.23 -14.52 -5.81
C ALA A 79 3.53 -13.45 -6.66
N ALA A 80 2.38 -13.79 -7.23
CA ALA A 80 1.58 -12.88 -8.04
C ALA A 80 1.06 -11.68 -7.23
N LYS A 81 0.46 -11.93 -6.07
CA LYS A 81 -0.07 -10.85 -5.20
C LYS A 81 1.03 -9.89 -4.77
N SER A 82 2.16 -10.44 -4.32
CA SER A 82 3.31 -9.65 -3.86
C SER A 82 3.89 -8.78 -4.98
N LEU A 83 4.14 -9.37 -6.16
CA LEU A 83 4.68 -8.63 -7.30
C LEU A 83 3.72 -7.54 -7.78
N SER A 84 2.41 -7.82 -7.83
CA SER A 84 1.40 -6.84 -8.21
C SER A 84 1.30 -5.67 -7.24
N VAL A 85 1.44 -5.92 -5.94
CA VAL A 85 1.47 -4.85 -4.93
C VAL A 85 2.75 -4.03 -5.10
N MET A 86 3.92 -4.65 -5.27
CA MET A 86 5.18 -3.92 -5.48
C MET A 86 5.13 -3.01 -6.70
N ILE A 87 4.56 -3.49 -7.82
CA ILE A 87 4.37 -2.67 -9.02
C ILE A 87 3.38 -1.53 -8.76
N GLY A 88 2.32 -1.77 -7.97
CA GLY A 88 1.39 -0.71 -7.56
C GLY A 88 2.05 0.38 -6.71
N LEU A 89 2.88 0.00 -5.73
CA LEU A 89 3.63 0.96 -4.92
C LEU A 89 4.59 1.77 -5.79
N ALA A 90 5.32 1.12 -6.70
CA ALA A 90 6.18 1.80 -7.66
C ALA A 90 5.38 2.74 -8.57
N ALA A 91 4.19 2.33 -9.01
CA ALA A 91 3.32 3.17 -9.83
C ALA A 91 2.88 4.44 -9.10
N ILE A 92 2.55 4.38 -7.80
CA ILE A 92 2.25 5.58 -7.01
C ILE A 92 3.43 6.55 -7.05
N VAL A 93 4.65 6.07 -6.72
CA VAL A 93 5.86 6.90 -6.71
C VAL A 93 6.12 7.52 -8.10
N MET A 94 6.12 6.69 -9.15
CA MET A 94 6.42 7.14 -10.51
C MET A 94 5.39 8.15 -11.02
N LEU A 95 4.10 7.84 -10.88
CA LEU A 95 3.04 8.73 -11.35
C LEU A 95 3.03 10.04 -10.58
N PHE A 96 3.16 9.99 -9.25
CA PHE A 96 3.21 11.18 -8.39
C PHE A 96 4.35 12.12 -8.79
N TYR A 97 5.58 11.63 -8.83
CA TYR A 97 6.74 12.49 -9.15
C TYR A 97 6.77 12.91 -10.62
N THR A 98 6.22 12.11 -11.53
CA THR A 98 6.11 12.52 -12.94
C THR A 98 5.14 13.68 -13.07
N TYR A 99 3.93 13.57 -12.51
CA TYR A 99 2.94 14.63 -12.69
C TYR A 99 3.32 15.90 -11.91
N THR A 100 3.80 15.77 -10.66
CA THR A 100 4.23 16.93 -9.87
C THR A 100 5.47 17.58 -10.46
N GLY A 101 6.38 16.81 -11.05
CA GLY A 101 7.54 17.33 -11.79
C GLY A 101 7.14 18.12 -13.03
N ILE A 102 6.09 17.71 -13.75
CA ILE A 102 5.57 18.43 -14.93
C ILE A 102 4.82 19.71 -14.52
N VAL A 103 3.99 19.63 -13.48
CA VAL A 103 3.07 20.73 -13.12
C VAL A 103 3.67 21.69 -12.08
N GLY A 104 4.70 21.28 -11.34
CA GLY A 104 5.37 22.06 -10.31
C GLY A 104 4.63 22.13 -8.97
N ARG A 105 3.47 21.46 -8.83
CA ARG A 105 2.69 21.35 -7.59
C ARG A 105 1.82 20.10 -7.59
N ASN A 106 1.39 19.67 -6.40
CA ASN A 106 0.42 18.58 -6.25
C ASN A 106 -1.02 19.11 -6.16
N TYR A 107 -1.98 18.27 -6.53
CA TYR A 107 -3.41 18.55 -6.33
C TYR A 107 -4.09 17.31 -5.78
N LEU A 108 -4.95 17.51 -4.78
CA LEU A 108 -5.69 16.42 -4.13
C LEU A 108 -6.39 15.50 -5.12
N ALA A 109 -7.06 16.06 -6.14
CA ALA A 109 -7.75 15.25 -7.16
C ALA A 109 -6.79 14.39 -7.99
N ALA A 110 -5.59 14.90 -8.29
CA ALA A 110 -4.55 14.15 -8.99
C ALA A 110 -3.97 13.06 -8.09
N ASP A 111 -3.72 13.35 -6.81
CA ASP A 111 -3.21 12.39 -5.82
C ASP A 111 -4.17 11.21 -5.62
N ILE A 112 -5.47 11.49 -5.47
CA ILE A 112 -6.53 10.46 -5.43
C ILE A 112 -6.54 9.65 -6.73
N GLY A 113 -6.42 10.32 -7.88
CA GLY A 113 -6.35 9.66 -9.19
C GLY A 113 -5.15 8.71 -9.31
N VAL A 114 -3.96 9.13 -8.86
CA VAL A 114 -2.75 8.30 -8.82
C VAL A 114 -2.96 7.06 -7.96
N PHE A 115 -3.56 7.22 -6.78
CA PHE A 115 -3.90 6.11 -5.89
C PHE A 115 -4.87 5.11 -6.57
N ILE A 116 -5.97 5.60 -7.14
CA ILE A 116 -6.98 4.76 -7.81
C ILE A 116 -6.38 4.00 -8.99
N VAL A 117 -5.61 4.68 -9.85
CA VAL A 117 -4.95 4.05 -11.02
C VAL A 117 -3.97 2.98 -10.57
N SER A 118 -3.18 3.26 -9.53
CA SER A 118 -2.21 2.29 -9.00
C SER A 118 -2.89 1.08 -8.37
N ALA A 119 -4.00 1.29 -7.64
CA ALA A 119 -4.82 0.19 -7.11
C ALA A 119 -5.43 -0.65 -8.23
N ALA A 120 -5.98 -0.03 -9.27
CA ALA A 120 -6.51 -0.73 -10.43
C ALA A 120 -5.43 -1.57 -11.13
N LEU A 121 -4.23 -1.00 -11.30
CA LEU A 121 -3.07 -1.70 -11.86
C LEU A 121 -2.68 -2.92 -11.02
N THR A 122 -2.62 -2.78 -9.68
CA THR A 122 -2.33 -3.90 -8.77
C THR A 122 -3.32 -5.04 -8.96
N TYR A 123 -4.62 -4.79 -8.93
CA TYR A 123 -5.61 -5.87 -9.07
C TYR A 123 -5.68 -6.45 -10.49
N TYR A 124 -5.46 -5.63 -11.52
CA TYR A 124 -5.32 -6.09 -12.90
C TYR A 124 -4.14 -7.04 -13.04
N LEU A 125 -2.94 -6.61 -12.63
CA LEU A 125 -1.73 -7.44 -12.70
C LEU A 125 -1.86 -8.69 -11.84
N SER A 126 -2.58 -8.61 -10.73
CA SER A 126 -2.80 -9.77 -9.88
C SER A 126 -3.56 -10.87 -10.64
N CYS A 127 -4.62 -10.51 -11.38
CA CYS A 127 -5.35 -11.45 -12.25
C CYS A 127 -4.51 -12.01 -13.39
N VAL A 128 -3.52 -11.26 -13.87
CA VAL A 128 -2.60 -11.69 -14.93
C VAL A 128 -1.55 -12.65 -14.36
N PHE A 129 -0.86 -12.26 -13.30
CA PHE A 129 0.27 -12.98 -12.73
C PHE A 129 -0.10 -14.29 -12.06
N VAL A 130 -1.31 -14.43 -11.50
CA VAL A 130 -1.75 -15.72 -10.94
C VAL A 130 -1.80 -16.85 -11.99
N LYS A 131 -1.78 -16.50 -13.28
CA LYS A 131 -1.76 -17.45 -14.40
C LYS A 131 -0.39 -17.58 -15.06
N CYS A 132 0.60 -16.82 -14.60
CA CYS A 132 1.91 -16.76 -15.25
C CYS A 132 2.73 -17.99 -14.85
N PRO A 133 3.05 -18.92 -15.78
CA PRO A 133 3.78 -20.13 -15.44
C PRO A 133 5.18 -19.86 -14.87
N ALA A 134 5.79 -18.73 -15.23
CA ALA A 134 7.09 -18.31 -14.68
C ALA A 134 7.06 -18.07 -13.16
N LEU A 135 5.87 -17.86 -12.57
CA LEU A 135 5.69 -17.69 -11.13
C LEU A 135 5.24 -18.99 -10.43
N TYR A 136 5.10 -20.11 -11.15
CA TYR A 136 4.65 -21.39 -10.60
C TYR A 136 5.79 -22.06 -9.84
N SER A 137 6.11 -21.52 -8.68
CA SER A 137 7.23 -21.96 -7.86
C SER A 137 6.96 -21.65 -6.40
N GLU A 138 7.14 -22.66 -5.56
CA GLU A 138 7.08 -22.48 -4.10
C GLU A 138 8.13 -21.46 -3.63
N ARG A 139 9.33 -21.48 -4.21
CA ARG A 139 10.37 -20.48 -3.93
C ARG A 139 9.90 -19.07 -4.29
N ALA A 140 9.21 -18.90 -5.42
CA ALA A 140 8.67 -17.60 -5.80
C ALA A 140 7.61 -17.09 -4.80
N ASN A 141 6.76 -17.99 -4.28
CA ASN A 141 5.80 -17.63 -3.23
C ASN A 141 6.51 -17.21 -1.93
N ILE A 142 7.52 -17.97 -1.48
CA ILE A 142 8.29 -17.63 -0.28
C ILE A 142 8.97 -16.27 -0.45
N ILE A 143 9.61 -16.02 -1.60
CA ILE A 143 10.22 -14.72 -1.91
C ILE A 143 9.16 -13.61 -1.88
N GLY A 144 7.99 -13.82 -2.49
CA GLY A 144 6.90 -12.86 -2.49
C GLY A 144 6.44 -12.48 -1.09
N ILE A 145 6.11 -13.47 -0.25
CA ILE A 145 5.71 -13.25 1.15
C ILE A 145 6.82 -12.52 1.92
N SER A 146 8.06 -12.95 1.73
CA SER A 146 9.23 -12.34 2.40
C SER A 146 9.38 -10.88 2.01
N LEU A 147 9.18 -10.54 0.73
CA LEU A 147 9.24 -9.17 0.23
C LEU A 147 8.13 -8.30 0.84
N VAL A 148 6.91 -8.82 0.94
CA VAL A 148 5.80 -8.12 1.60
C VAL A 148 6.08 -7.93 3.10
N ALA A 149 6.62 -8.94 3.77
CA ALA A 149 6.99 -8.81 5.18
C ALA A 149 8.08 -7.76 5.40
N VAL A 150 9.13 -7.78 4.57
CA VAL A 150 10.22 -6.79 4.62
C VAL A 150 9.69 -5.38 4.38
N ILE A 151 8.85 -5.16 3.37
CA ILE A 151 8.34 -3.81 3.11
C ILE A 151 7.44 -3.31 4.24
N ILE A 152 6.62 -4.17 4.86
CA ILE A 152 5.82 -3.80 6.05
C ILE A 152 6.74 -3.40 7.20
N ILE A 153 7.80 -4.16 7.47
CA ILE A 153 8.80 -3.82 8.50
C ILE A 153 9.46 -2.47 8.20
N LEU A 154 9.83 -2.22 6.95
CA LEU A 154 10.39 -0.93 6.54
C LEU A 154 9.40 0.21 6.71
N PHE A 155 8.11 0.02 6.38
CA PHE A 155 7.07 1.01 6.63
C PHE A 155 7.00 1.36 8.10
N ILE A 156 6.92 0.37 8.98
CA ILE A 156 6.89 0.58 10.43
C ILE A 156 8.15 1.33 10.88
N TYR A 157 9.33 0.84 10.53
CA TYR A 157 10.61 1.43 10.94
C TYR A 157 10.74 2.89 10.48
N PHE A 158 10.57 3.15 9.19
CA PHE A 158 10.73 4.50 8.64
C PHE A 158 9.58 5.47 8.98
N THR A 159 8.47 4.99 9.54
CA THR A 159 7.47 5.89 10.15
C THR A 159 8.06 6.63 11.35
N PHE A 160 8.87 5.93 12.16
CA PHE A 160 9.46 6.48 13.38
C PHE A 160 10.88 7.01 13.18
N THR A 161 11.60 6.50 12.18
CA THR A 161 12.95 6.94 11.83
C THR A 161 13.05 7.26 10.32
N PRO A 162 12.33 8.27 9.83
CA PRO A 162 12.28 8.61 8.42
C PRO A 162 13.65 9.11 7.92
N PRO A 163 14.15 8.61 6.78
CA PRO A 163 15.28 9.21 6.08
C PRO A 163 14.96 10.65 5.63
N MET A 164 15.95 11.53 5.69
CA MET A 164 15.81 12.95 5.32
C MET A 164 15.88 13.15 3.80
N CYS A 165 14.99 12.52 3.04
CA CYS A 165 14.90 12.65 1.58
C CYS A 165 13.46 12.87 1.10
N GLY A 166 13.29 13.30 -0.16
CA GLY A 166 12.01 13.76 -0.69
C GLY A 166 10.85 12.75 -0.61
N LEU A 167 11.13 11.45 -0.52
CA LEU A 167 10.10 10.41 -0.38
C LEU A 167 9.38 10.45 0.98
N PHE A 168 10.08 10.89 2.02
CA PHE A 168 9.60 10.91 3.41
C PHE A 168 9.22 12.30 3.92
N ARG A 169 9.47 13.33 3.11
CA ARG A 169 9.18 14.72 3.42
C ARG A 169 7.70 15.00 3.23
N ASP A 170 7.05 15.57 4.25
CA ASP A 170 5.69 16.06 4.14
C ASP A 170 5.68 17.38 3.34
N PRO A 171 4.96 17.48 2.20
CA PRO A 171 4.95 18.68 1.37
C PRO A 171 4.15 19.85 1.97
N VAL A 172 3.39 19.63 3.05
CA VAL A 172 2.59 20.63 3.74
C VAL A 172 3.36 21.27 4.89
N THR A 173 4.09 20.46 5.66
CA THR A 173 4.80 20.92 6.88
C THR A 173 6.30 21.06 6.69
N ASP A 174 6.86 20.44 5.66
CA ASP A 174 8.30 20.29 5.42
C ASP A 174 9.04 19.39 6.45
N ASP A 175 8.27 18.72 7.32
CA ASP A 175 8.76 17.82 8.37
C ASP A 175 8.80 16.34 7.92
N PHE A 176 9.24 15.47 8.83
CA PHE A 176 9.40 14.03 8.62
C PHE A 176 8.78 13.22 9.76
N GLY A 177 8.14 12.10 9.42
CA GLY A 177 7.58 11.17 10.40
C GLY A 177 6.35 11.73 11.12
N ILE A 178 6.22 11.42 12.42
CA ILE A 178 5.06 11.82 13.23
C ILE A 178 5.08 13.35 13.47
N PRO A 179 3.98 14.07 13.20
CA PRO A 179 3.91 15.51 13.46
C PRO A 179 4.05 15.89 14.95
N ASP A 180 4.73 17.00 15.24
CA ASP A 180 4.99 17.54 16.59
C ASP A 180 3.77 17.66 17.49
N ARG A 181 2.60 18.00 16.91
CA ARG A 181 1.33 18.10 17.65
C ARG A 181 0.93 16.80 18.36
N PHE A 182 1.47 15.65 17.94
CA PHE A 182 1.23 14.33 18.54
C PHE A 182 2.39 13.84 19.42
N TYR A 183 3.49 14.57 19.56
CA TYR A 183 4.58 14.17 20.48
C TYR A 183 4.20 14.34 21.95
N SER A 184 3.38 15.33 22.27
CA SER A 184 2.90 15.57 23.64
C SER A 184 2.03 14.42 24.15
N SER A 185 1.21 13.79 23.30
CA SER A 185 0.44 12.59 23.68
C SER A 185 1.32 11.35 23.84
N ILE A 186 2.44 11.24 23.13
CA ILE A 186 3.38 10.10 23.24
C ILE A 186 4.19 10.14 24.55
N LEU A 187 4.50 11.34 25.06
CA LEU A 187 5.26 11.49 26.32
C LEU A 187 4.40 11.37 27.58
N ILE A 188 3.08 11.49 27.46
CA ILE A 188 2.13 11.35 28.59
C ILE A 188 1.79 9.87 28.86
N ASP A 189 1.95 9.00 27.86
CA ASP A 189 1.66 7.55 27.94
C ASP A 189 2.88 6.69 28.35
N LYS A 190 3.95 7.31 28.87
CA LYS A 190 5.12 6.63 29.47
C LYS A 190 5.20 6.92 30.96
#